data_AF-A0A662W6Z1-F1
#
_entry.id   AF-A0A662W6Z1-F1
#
_cell.length_a   1.000
_cell.length_b   1.000
_cell.length_c   1.000
_cell.angle_alpha   90.00
_cell.angle_beta   90.00
_cell.angle_gamma   90.00
#
_symmetry.space_group_name_H-M   'P 1'
#
loop_
_entity.id
_entity.type
_entity.pdbx_description
1 polymer ?
#
loop_
_entity_poly.entity_id
_entity_poly.type
_entity_poly.pdbx_seq_one_letter_code
_entity_poly.pdbx_strand_id
1 'polypeptide(L)'
;DILHPQLKEFGGPKPVVIPVGADQDPHIRLTRDLAARISTFALEPIEGGMRIRSRKGSEYLRKLSPKLEFEQKVYEEHIDVFGDRNEIEEAVRQIELELGGYAFIPPSSTYHRFITGLTGGKMSSSKPESYISLFDEPEVAKKKVMKAITGGRGSAEEQRRLGGEPEKCSVFELCTIHLLLDDRELEELRSECKGGNLLCGHCKKRAAELAGNFLKEFQEKVQEAEERLDEYRIVMS
;
A
#
# COMPACT_ATOMS: atom_id res chain seq x y z
N ASP A 1 9.06 -13.15 -0.62
CA ASP A 1 8.91 -11.88 0.13
C ASP A 1 7.59 -11.76 0.87
N ILE A 2 6.43 -11.73 0.21
CA ILE A 2 5.13 -11.45 0.88
C ILE A 2 4.81 -12.45 2.01
N LEU A 3 5.01 -13.75 1.80
CA LEU A 3 4.73 -14.79 2.80
C LEU A 3 5.94 -15.09 3.71
N HIS A 4 7.11 -14.55 3.39
CA HIS A 4 8.36 -14.89 4.10
C HIS A 4 8.34 -14.49 5.59
N PRO A 5 7.81 -13.32 6.00
CA PRO A 5 7.66 -12.97 7.42
C PRO A 5 6.78 -13.93 8.22
N GLN A 6 6.03 -14.82 7.56
CA GLN A 6 5.17 -15.81 8.21
C GLN A 6 5.85 -17.17 8.43
N LEU A 7 7.10 -17.35 7.98
CA LEU A 7 7.83 -18.59 8.26
C LEU A 7 8.14 -18.69 9.76
N LYS A 8 8.32 -19.93 10.24
CA LYS A 8 8.59 -20.23 11.64
C LYS A 8 9.80 -19.47 12.18
N GLU A 9 10.85 -19.32 11.37
CA GLU A 9 12.07 -18.58 11.74
C GLU A 9 11.82 -17.08 12.00
N PHE A 10 10.73 -16.51 11.48
CA PHE A 10 10.36 -15.10 11.65
C PHE A 10 9.18 -14.91 12.62
N GLY A 11 8.85 -15.92 13.43
CA GLY A 11 7.76 -15.87 14.41
C GLY A 11 6.44 -16.45 13.92
N GLY A 12 6.44 -17.18 12.80
CA GLY A 12 5.31 -17.98 12.34
C GLY A 12 4.18 -17.18 11.69
N PRO A 13 3.04 -17.85 11.41
CA PRO A 13 1.87 -17.28 10.76
C PRO A 13 1.39 -16.01 11.44
N LYS A 14 1.27 -14.93 10.67
CA LYS A 14 0.79 -13.65 11.14
C LYS A 14 0.11 -12.87 10.01
N PRO A 15 -0.92 -12.07 10.31
CA PRO A 15 -1.53 -11.20 9.31
C PRO A 15 -0.49 -10.24 8.73
N VAL A 16 -0.47 -10.11 7.40
CA VAL A 16 0.41 -9.18 6.68
C VAL A 16 -0.45 -8.28 5.80
N VAL A 17 -0.12 -6.98 5.75
CA VAL A 17 -0.76 -6.01 4.84
C VAL A 17 0.27 -5.50 3.83
N ILE A 18 -0.11 -5.51 2.55
CA ILE A 18 0.77 -5.18 1.43
C ILE A 18 0.23 -3.96 0.68
N PRO A 19 0.85 -2.77 0.83
CA PRO A 19 0.45 -1.57 0.09
C PRO A 19 0.99 -1.62 -1.34
N VAL A 20 0.09 -1.57 -2.34
CA VAL A 20 0.45 -1.74 -3.76
C VAL A 20 -0.35 -0.84 -4.69
N GLY A 21 0.17 -0.64 -5.90
CA GLY A 21 -0.61 -0.10 -7.02
C GLY A 21 -1.62 -1.14 -7.52
N ALA A 22 -2.71 -0.67 -8.14
CA ALA A 22 -3.75 -1.55 -8.69
C ALA A 22 -3.23 -2.52 -9.78
N ASP A 23 -2.15 -2.18 -10.46
CA ASP A 23 -1.48 -3.01 -11.45
C ASP A 23 -0.83 -4.27 -10.87
N GLN A 24 -0.49 -4.28 -9.57
CA GLN A 24 0.12 -5.42 -8.88
C GLN A 24 -0.91 -6.42 -8.34
N ASP A 25 -2.21 -6.12 -8.45
CA ASP A 25 -3.29 -6.98 -7.97
C ASP A 25 -3.21 -8.44 -8.47
N PRO A 26 -2.87 -8.73 -9.75
CA PRO A 26 -2.72 -10.10 -10.21
C PRO A 26 -1.69 -10.91 -9.40
N HIS A 27 -0.57 -10.28 -9.01
CA HIS A 27 0.45 -10.92 -8.20
C HIS A 27 -0.02 -11.16 -6.75
N ILE A 28 -0.78 -10.22 -6.18
CA ILE A 28 -1.40 -10.39 -4.86
C ILE A 28 -2.41 -11.53 -4.85
N ARG A 29 -3.26 -11.65 -5.88
CA ARG A 29 -4.21 -12.76 -6.02
C ARG A 29 -3.50 -14.10 -6.11
N LEU A 30 -2.48 -14.19 -6.97
CA LEU A 30 -1.65 -15.40 -7.08
C LEU A 30 -1.03 -15.79 -5.72
N THR A 31 -0.55 -14.80 -4.97
CA THR A 31 0.03 -15.03 -3.62
C THR A 31 -1.01 -15.55 -2.62
N ARG A 32 -2.24 -15.03 -2.66
CA ARG A 32 -3.36 -15.52 -1.82
C ARG A 32 -3.73 -16.96 -2.18
N ASP A 33 -3.83 -17.26 -3.46
CA ASP A 33 -4.13 -18.61 -3.95
C ASP A 33 -3.01 -19.59 -3.56
N LEU A 34 -1.75 -19.16 -3.66
CA LEU A 34 -0.60 -19.95 -3.24
C LEU A 34 -0.63 -20.24 -1.74
N ALA A 35 -0.87 -19.22 -0.90
CA ALA A 35 -1.02 -19.38 0.54
C ALA A 35 -2.10 -20.42 0.87
N ALA A 36 -3.28 -20.29 0.25
CA ALA A 36 -4.39 -21.21 0.47
C ALA A 36 -4.11 -22.64 -0.04
N ARG A 37 -3.43 -22.80 -1.19
CA ARG A 37 -3.14 -24.12 -1.76
C ARG A 37 -2.03 -24.87 -1.03
N ILE A 38 -1.05 -24.15 -0.49
CA ILE A 38 0.05 -24.75 0.29
C ILE A 38 -0.42 -25.19 1.68
N SER A 39 -1.42 -24.50 2.25
CA SER A 39 -2.00 -24.86 3.55
C SER A 39 -2.54 -26.29 3.57
N THR A 40 -2.15 -27.00 4.61
CA THR A 40 -2.60 -28.38 4.87
C THR A 40 -4.10 -28.41 5.15
N PHE A 41 -4.60 -27.43 5.91
CA PHE A 41 -6.01 -27.33 6.26
C PHE A 41 -6.72 -26.21 5.52
N ALA A 42 -7.96 -26.48 5.10
CA ALA A 42 -8.90 -25.48 4.59
C ALA A 42 -9.88 -25.14 5.71
N LEU A 43 -10.07 -23.85 5.96
CA LEU A 43 -10.98 -23.31 6.97
C LEU A 43 -12.18 -22.69 6.27
N GLU A 44 -13.38 -23.16 6.60
CA GLU A 44 -14.66 -22.71 6.06
C GLU A 44 -15.55 -22.26 7.22
N PRO A 45 -15.98 -20.98 7.31
CA PRO A 45 -16.86 -20.55 8.39
C PRO A 45 -18.20 -21.28 8.37
N ILE A 46 -18.65 -21.74 9.55
CA ILE A 46 -19.98 -22.34 9.75
C ILE A 46 -20.72 -21.60 10.88
N GLU A 47 -22.00 -21.90 11.06
CA GLU A 47 -22.77 -21.38 12.19
C GLU A 47 -22.13 -21.84 13.52
N GLY A 48 -21.74 -20.88 14.36
CA GLY A 48 -21.10 -21.16 15.65
C GLY A 48 -19.65 -21.65 15.61
N GLY A 49 -18.96 -21.63 14.45
CA GLY A 49 -17.57 -22.08 14.40
C GLY A 49 -16.91 -22.14 13.01
N MET A 50 -16.05 -23.12 12.82
CA MET A 50 -15.26 -23.38 11.61
C MET A 50 -15.31 -24.86 11.19
N ARG A 51 -15.53 -25.10 9.91
CA ARG A 51 -15.32 -26.39 9.26
C ARG A 51 -13.89 -26.49 8.75
N ILE A 52 -13.25 -27.61 9.02
CA ILE A 52 -11.86 -27.89 8.68
C ILE A 52 -11.78 -29.08 7.74
N ARG A 53 -11.19 -28.88 6.56
CA ARG A 53 -10.89 -29.96 5.60
C ARG A 53 -9.39 -30.12 5.44
N SER A 54 -8.92 -31.30 5.07
CA SER A 54 -7.51 -31.53 4.73
C SER A 54 -7.32 -31.54 3.22
N ARG A 55 -6.28 -30.82 2.75
CA ARG A 55 -5.82 -30.87 1.35
C ARG A 55 -4.78 -31.97 1.09
N LYS A 56 -4.24 -32.58 2.15
CA LYS A 56 -3.20 -33.61 2.07
C LYS A 56 -3.71 -35.02 2.46
N GLY A 57 -5.03 -35.19 2.50
CA GLY A 57 -5.70 -36.45 2.83
C GLY A 57 -6.28 -36.50 4.25
N SER A 58 -7.27 -37.38 4.45
CA SER A 58 -8.05 -37.51 5.71
C SER A 58 -7.19 -37.86 6.93
N GLU A 59 -6.00 -38.41 6.74
CA GLU A 59 -5.07 -38.74 7.83
C GLU A 59 -4.61 -37.51 8.62
N TYR A 60 -4.52 -36.35 7.98
CA TYR A 60 -4.18 -35.10 8.66
C TYR A 60 -5.32 -34.63 9.57
N LEU A 61 -6.58 -34.92 9.24
CA LEU A 61 -7.72 -34.66 10.13
C LEU A 61 -7.64 -35.53 11.39
N ARG A 62 -7.23 -36.80 11.25
CA ARG A 62 -6.99 -37.70 12.39
C ARG A 62 -5.84 -37.24 13.30
N LYS A 63 -4.84 -36.55 12.74
CA LYS A 63 -3.75 -35.93 13.51
C LYS A 63 -4.16 -34.60 14.17
N LEU A 64 -5.06 -33.86 13.53
CA LEU A 64 -5.55 -32.56 13.99
C LEU A 64 -6.54 -32.68 15.16
N SER A 65 -7.57 -33.52 15.00
CA SER A 65 -8.69 -33.62 15.93
C SER A 65 -8.28 -33.80 17.41
N PRO A 66 -7.35 -34.71 17.76
CA PRO A 66 -6.94 -34.92 19.17
C PRO A 66 -6.19 -33.75 19.80
N LYS A 67 -5.68 -32.81 18.98
CA LYS A 67 -4.91 -31.64 19.43
C LYS A 67 -5.77 -30.38 19.56
N LEU A 68 -7.00 -30.40 19.06
CA LEU A 68 -7.93 -29.29 19.16
C LEU A 68 -8.71 -29.37 20.48
N GLU A 69 -8.53 -28.40 21.35
CA GLU A 69 -9.23 -28.27 22.63
C GLU A 69 -10.58 -27.54 22.50
N PHE A 70 -11.34 -27.89 21.45
CA PHE A 70 -12.63 -27.28 21.14
C PHE A 70 -13.73 -28.35 21.03
N GLU A 71 -14.99 -27.96 21.22
CA GLU A 71 -16.12 -28.82 20.88
C GLU A 71 -16.09 -29.10 19.37
N GLN A 72 -16.11 -30.38 18.97
CA GLN A 72 -15.97 -30.75 17.57
C GLN A 72 -16.82 -31.97 17.19
N LYS A 73 -17.26 -31.99 15.93
CA LYS A 73 -17.91 -33.13 15.27
C LYS A 73 -17.01 -33.61 14.14
N VAL A 74 -16.56 -34.85 14.23
CA VAL A 74 -15.63 -35.45 13.28
C VAL A 74 -16.42 -36.24 12.23
N TYR A 75 -16.14 -35.95 10.96
CA TYR A 75 -16.66 -36.67 9.80
C TYR A 75 -15.49 -37.27 9.01
N GLU A 76 -15.79 -38.08 8.00
CA GLU A 76 -14.77 -38.72 7.16
C GLU A 76 -13.93 -37.68 6.39
N GLU A 77 -14.60 -36.66 5.83
CA GLU A 77 -14.00 -35.67 4.92
C GLU A 77 -13.68 -34.32 5.59
N HIS A 78 -14.16 -34.09 6.82
CA HIS A 78 -14.00 -32.80 7.51
C HIS A 78 -14.23 -32.91 9.02
N ILE A 79 -13.86 -31.86 9.74
CA ILE A 79 -14.16 -31.67 11.17
C ILE A 79 -14.89 -30.34 11.31
N ASP A 80 -16.06 -30.36 11.93
CA ASP A 80 -16.76 -29.12 12.33
C ASP A 80 -16.35 -28.80 13.77
N VAL A 81 -15.78 -27.62 14.00
CA VAL A 81 -15.28 -27.16 15.31
C VAL A 81 -16.09 -25.93 15.72
N PHE A 82 -16.58 -25.91 16.96
CA PHE A 82 -17.45 -24.87 17.50
C PHE A 82 -16.70 -24.01 18.53
N GLY A 83 -16.95 -22.70 18.52
CA GLY A 83 -16.23 -21.72 19.34
C GLY A 83 -15.92 -20.41 18.60
N ASP A 84 -15.01 -19.61 19.17
CA ASP A 84 -14.53 -18.40 18.50
C ASP A 84 -13.72 -18.74 17.25
N ARG A 85 -14.04 -18.09 16.14
CA ARG A 85 -13.45 -18.40 14.84
C ARG A 85 -11.97 -18.08 14.76
N ASN A 86 -11.53 -17.01 15.43
CA ASN A 86 -10.13 -16.60 15.42
C ASN A 86 -9.30 -17.54 16.28
N GLU A 87 -9.81 -17.92 17.46
CA GLU A 87 -9.15 -18.91 18.33
C GLU A 87 -9.00 -20.27 17.64
N ILE A 88 -10.06 -20.74 16.94
CA ILE A 88 -9.99 -21.98 16.17
C ILE A 88 -8.96 -21.87 15.03
N GLU A 89 -8.99 -20.79 14.25
CA GLU A 89 -8.02 -20.58 13.16
C GLU A 89 -6.58 -20.57 13.68
N GLU A 90 -6.32 -19.88 14.79
CA GLU A 90 -5.01 -19.83 15.43
C GLU A 90 -4.55 -21.22 15.87
N ALA A 91 -5.39 -21.97 16.58
CA ALA A 91 -5.08 -23.32 17.04
C ALA A 91 -4.77 -24.27 15.87
N VAL A 92 -5.59 -24.24 14.81
CA VAL A 92 -5.37 -25.07 13.62
C VAL A 92 -4.04 -24.74 12.94
N ARG A 93 -3.68 -23.46 12.84
CA ARG A 93 -2.42 -23.02 12.26
C ARG A 93 -1.22 -23.46 13.09
N GLN A 94 -1.28 -23.36 14.42
CA GLN A 94 -0.22 -23.87 15.29
C GLN A 94 -0.01 -25.37 15.11
N ILE A 95 -1.10 -26.15 15.10
CA ILE A 95 -1.02 -27.59 14.87
C ILE A 95 -0.49 -27.90 13.47
N GLU A 96 -0.86 -27.13 12.44
CA GLU A 96 -0.31 -27.29 11.10
C GLU A 96 1.21 -27.11 11.07
N LEU A 97 1.77 -26.15 11.80
CA LEU A 97 3.22 -25.96 11.92
C LEU A 97 3.90 -27.17 12.59
N GLU A 98 3.29 -27.72 13.63
CA GLU A 98 3.80 -28.94 14.31
C GLU A 98 3.80 -30.15 13.37
N LEU A 99 2.86 -30.20 12.43
CA LEU A 99 2.79 -31.22 11.39
C LEU A 99 3.71 -30.96 10.19
N GLY A 100 4.57 -29.93 10.27
CA GLY A 100 5.52 -29.55 9.22
C GLY A 100 4.90 -28.77 8.05
N GLY A 101 3.69 -28.23 8.23
CA GLY A 101 3.07 -27.31 7.28
C GLY A 101 3.57 -25.87 7.45
N TYR A 102 3.20 -25.01 6.50
CA TYR A 102 3.57 -23.59 6.54
C TYR A 102 2.53 -22.73 7.25
N ALA A 103 1.25 -23.16 7.24
CA ALA A 103 0.16 -22.44 7.88
C ALA A 103 0.04 -20.96 7.46
N PHE A 104 0.31 -20.63 6.19
CA PHE A 104 0.28 -19.25 5.68
C PHE A 104 -1.12 -18.61 5.77
N ILE A 105 -1.15 -17.36 6.23
CA ILE A 105 -2.31 -16.47 6.20
C ILE A 105 -2.28 -15.71 4.87
N PRO A 106 -3.34 -15.76 4.05
CA PRO A 106 -3.42 -14.96 2.84
C PRO A 106 -3.21 -13.47 3.15
N PRO A 107 -2.31 -12.77 2.44
CA PRO A 107 -1.99 -11.39 2.75
C PRO A 107 -3.20 -10.48 2.51
N SER A 108 -3.36 -9.46 3.34
CA SER A 108 -4.22 -8.31 3.06
C SER A 108 -3.50 -7.31 2.16
N SER A 109 -4.24 -6.47 1.46
CA SER A 109 -3.68 -5.47 0.55
C SER A 109 -4.44 -4.15 0.62
N THR A 110 -3.71 -3.04 0.52
CA THR A 110 -4.26 -1.70 0.29
C THR A 110 -3.83 -1.21 -1.08
N TYR A 111 -4.71 -0.50 -1.78
CA TYR A 111 -4.48 -0.08 -3.16
C TYR A 111 -4.40 1.44 -3.24
N HIS A 112 -3.28 1.94 -3.76
CA HIS A 112 -3.13 3.37 -4.04
C HIS A 112 -3.32 3.66 -5.53
N ARG A 113 -3.80 4.87 -5.82
CA ARG A 113 -3.91 5.38 -7.18
C ARG A 113 -2.53 5.78 -7.69
N PHE A 114 -2.32 5.61 -8.98
CA PHE A 114 -1.15 6.18 -9.63
C PHE A 114 -1.22 7.70 -9.67
N ILE A 115 -0.09 8.33 -9.37
CA ILE A 115 0.11 9.76 -9.49
C ILE A 115 0.49 10.08 -10.94
N THR A 116 -0.12 11.12 -11.49
CA THR A 116 0.18 11.60 -12.84
C THR A 116 1.55 12.27 -12.85
N GLY A 117 2.32 12.02 -13.91
CA GLY A 117 3.58 12.74 -14.12
C GLY A 117 3.34 14.24 -14.29
N LEU A 118 4.34 15.05 -13.95
CA LEU A 118 4.29 16.51 -14.08
C LEU A 118 3.95 16.96 -15.50
N THR A 119 4.39 16.21 -16.51
CA THR A 119 4.12 16.49 -17.93
C THR A 119 2.84 15.82 -18.46
N GLY A 120 2.06 15.19 -17.59
CA GLY A 120 0.94 14.31 -17.95
C GLY A 120 1.36 12.86 -18.18
N GLY A 121 0.39 11.95 -18.10
CA GLY A 121 0.62 10.51 -18.24
C GLY A 121 1.34 9.89 -17.04
N LYS A 122 2.11 8.81 -17.27
CA LYS A 122 2.85 8.11 -16.20
C LYS A 122 4.16 8.82 -15.88
N MET A 123 4.52 8.84 -14.59
CA MET A 123 5.89 9.13 -14.16
C MET A 123 6.84 8.06 -14.72
N SER A 124 7.99 8.48 -15.25
CA SER A 124 8.96 7.57 -15.86
C SER A 124 10.38 8.05 -15.63
N SER A 125 11.25 7.16 -15.14
CA SER A 125 12.70 7.42 -15.00
C SER A 125 13.36 7.78 -16.34
N SER A 126 12.85 7.24 -17.46
CA SER A 126 13.31 7.58 -18.81
C SER A 126 12.88 8.98 -19.29
N LYS A 127 12.00 9.66 -18.55
CA LYS A 127 11.53 11.03 -18.83
C LYS A 127 11.74 11.89 -17.58
N PRO A 128 12.95 12.41 -17.32
CA PRO A 128 13.28 13.15 -16.10
C PRO A 128 12.37 14.35 -15.81
N GLU A 129 11.80 14.97 -16.84
CA GLU A 129 10.87 16.09 -16.72
C GLU A 129 9.50 15.68 -16.13
N SER A 130 9.17 14.39 -16.16
CA SER A 130 7.87 13.86 -15.76
C SER A 130 7.73 13.63 -14.25
N TYR A 131 8.82 13.70 -13.49
CA TYR A 131 8.83 13.43 -12.04
C TYR A 131 9.86 14.30 -11.31
N ILE A 132 9.69 14.43 -9.99
CA ILE A 132 10.65 15.05 -9.08
C ILE A 132 11.40 13.92 -8.40
N SER A 133 12.72 13.86 -8.55
CA SER A 133 13.56 12.94 -7.78
C SER A 133 13.69 13.47 -6.35
N LEU A 134 13.73 12.58 -5.36
CA LEU A 134 14.03 12.97 -3.96
C LEU A 134 15.45 13.54 -3.81
N PHE A 135 16.32 13.27 -4.77
CA PHE A 135 17.68 13.78 -4.87
C PHE A 135 17.84 14.87 -5.95
N ASP A 136 16.74 15.42 -6.47
CA ASP A 136 16.84 16.63 -7.26
C ASP A 136 17.28 17.79 -6.35
N GLU A 137 18.15 18.66 -6.88
CA GLU A 137 18.39 19.96 -6.23
C GLU A 137 17.06 20.72 -6.09
N PRO A 138 16.81 21.42 -4.95
CA PRO A 138 15.55 22.13 -4.73
C PRO A 138 15.17 23.08 -5.88
N GLU A 139 16.15 23.77 -6.46
CA GLU A 139 15.93 24.67 -7.60
C GLU A 139 15.58 23.94 -8.90
N VAL A 140 16.06 22.70 -9.09
CA VAL A 140 15.67 21.85 -10.21
C VAL A 140 14.22 21.40 -10.04
N ALA A 141 13.85 20.95 -8.85
CA ALA A 141 12.47 20.56 -8.54
C ALA A 141 11.49 21.72 -8.74
N LYS A 142 11.81 22.92 -8.24
CA LYS A 142 11.03 24.15 -8.47
C LYS A 142 10.81 24.41 -9.95
N LYS A 143 11.86 24.30 -10.78
CA LYS A 143 11.76 24.48 -12.23
C LYS A 143 10.85 23.43 -12.88
N LYS A 144 10.89 22.17 -12.43
CA LYS A 144 10.00 21.11 -12.91
C LYS A 144 8.54 21.41 -12.56
N VAL A 145 8.24 21.81 -11.32
CA VAL A 145 6.87 22.21 -10.91
C VAL A 145 6.35 23.38 -11.74
N MET A 146 7.20 24.38 -12.00
CA MET A 146 6.82 25.53 -12.84
C MET A 146 6.45 25.11 -14.27
N LYS A 147 7.04 24.04 -14.80
CA LYS A 147 6.75 23.47 -16.13
C LYS A 147 5.61 22.46 -16.16
N ALA A 148 5.09 22.03 -15.01
CA ALA A 148 4.07 20.99 -14.93
C ALA A 148 2.77 21.36 -15.66
N ILE A 149 2.05 20.37 -16.18
CA ILE A 149 0.74 20.58 -16.80
C ILE A 149 -0.27 21.04 -15.76
N THR A 150 -1.24 21.84 -16.20
CA THR A 150 -2.28 22.37 -15.33
C THR A 150 -3.64 22.22 -15.97
N GLY A 151 -4.68 22.09 -15.16
CA GLY A 151 -6.07 22.22 -15.63
C GLY A 151 -6.54 23.66 -15.79
N GLY A 152 -5.63 24.63 -15.89
CA GLY A 152 -5.97 26.04 -16.10
C GLY A 152 -6.35 26.36 -17.54
N ARG A 153 -6.65 27.64 -17.78
CA ARG A 153 -7.02 28.17 -19.10
C ARG A 153 -5.83 28.75 -19.87
N GLY A 154 -6.04 29.03 -21.16
CA GLY A 154 -5.00 29.56 -22.05
C GLY A 154 -4.59 31.00 -21.75
N SER A 155 -5.43 31.77 -21.05
CA SER A 155 -5.15 33.14 -20.62
C SER A 155 -5.61 33.42 -19.19
N ALA A 156 -5.03 34.46 -18.58
CA ALA A 156 -5.41 34.89 -17.23
C ALA A 156 -6.83 35.47 -17.17
N GLU A 157 -7.31 36.09 -18.26
CA GLU A 157 -8.69 36.56 -18.36
C GLU A 157 -9.68 35.40 -18.37
N GLU A 158 -9.41 34.39 -19.19
CA GLU A 158 -10.24 33.19 -19.27
C GLU A 158 -10.23 32.41 -17.95
N GLN A 159 -9.07 32.29 -17.29
CA GLN A 159 -8.97 31.68 -15.96
C GLN A 159 -9.85 32.39 -14.94
N ARG A 160 -9.85 33.73 -14.91
CA ARG A 160 -10.70 34.50 -13.98
C ARG A 160 -12.19 34.35 -14.28
N ARG A 161 -12.55 34.22 -15.56
CA ARG A 161 -13.95 34.12 -15.99
C ARG A 161 -14.52 32.70 -15.82
N LEU A 162 -13.74 31.68 -16.15
CA LEU A 162 -14.21 30.29 -16.26
C LEU A 162 -13.66 29.35 -15.18
N GLY A 163 -12.71 29.83 -14.37
CA GLY A 163 -11.99 28.98 -13.41
C GLY A 163 -11.09 27.93 -14.06
N GLY A 164 -10.34 27.23 -13.21
CA GLY A 164 -9.55 26.06 -13.59
C GLY A 164 -10.26 24.73 -13.27
N GLU A 165 -9.64 23.64 -13.72
CA GLU A 165 -10.06 22.25 -13.51
C GLU A 165 -9.02 21.51 -12.66
N PRO A 166 -9.07 21.62 -11.32
CA PRO A 166 -8.12 20.96 -10.41
C PRO A 166 -7.96 19.46 -10.66
N GLU A 167 -9.05 18.78 -11.02
CA GLU A 167 -9.08 17.33 -11.28
C GLU A 167 -8.26 16.91 -12.53
N LYS A 168 -7.84 17.87 -13.38
CA LYS A 168 -6.97 17.66 -14.55
C LYS A 168 -5.57 18.28 -14.36
N CYS A 169 -5.22 18.69 -13.13
CA CYS A 169 -4.02 19.47 -12.84
C CYS A 169 -3.00 18.63 -12.05
N SER A 170 -1.82 18.35 -12.63
CA SER A 170 -0.77 17.59 -11.93
C SER A 170 -0.18 18.38 -10.75
N VAL A 171 -0.22 19.71 -10.78
CA VAL A 171 0.19 20.57 -9.65
C VAL A 171 -0.77 20.43 -8.47
N PHE A 172 -2.08 20.37 -8.73
CA PHE A 172 -3.08 20.18 -7.66
C PHE A 172 -2.99 18.76 -7.08
N GLU A 173 -2.77 17.75 -7.94
CA GLU A 173 -2.52 16.37 -7.50
C GLU A 173 -1.26 16.27 -6.63
N LEU A 174 -0.17 16.91 -7.03
CA LEU A 174 1.06 17.00 -6.22
C LEU A 174 0.80 17.65 -4.85
N CYS A 175 0.03 18.75 -4.82
CA CYS A 175 -0.38 19.39 -3.57
C CYS A 175 -1.19 18.45 -2.67
N THR A 176 -2.17 17.76 -3.25
CA THR A 176 -3.08 16.86 -2.53
C THR A 176 -2.36 15.67 -1.91
N ILE A 177 -1.36 15.12 -2.59
CA ILE A 177 -0.72 13.88 -2.16
C ILE A 177 0.51 14.15 -1.28
N HIS A 178 1.24 15.24 -1.51
CA HIS A 178 2.58 15.41 -0.92
C HIS A 178 2.81 16.75 -0.21
N LEU A 179 2.24 17.86 -0.68
CA LEU A 179 2.68 19.19 -0.22
C LEU A 179 1.75 19.84 0.81
N LEU A 180 0.47 19.50 0.81
CA LEU A 180 -0.52 20.06 1.73
C LEU A 180 -1.16 18.93 2.52
N LEU A 181 -0.96 18.93 3.84
CA LEU A 181 -1.50 17.93 4.76
C LEU A 181 -2.81 18.37 5.43
N ASP A 182 -3.14 19.66 5.38
CA ASP A 182 -4.40 20.20 5.90
C ASP A 182 -5.47 20.22 4.80
N ASP A 183 -6.54 19.45 5.01
CA ASP A 183 -7.70 19.37 4.12
C ASP A 183 -8.35 20.75 3.88
N ARG A 184 -8.27 21.66 4.84
CA ARG A 184 -8.82 23.02 4.70
C ARG A 184 -8.04 23.83 3.67
N GLU A 185 -6.71 23.79 3.74
CA GLU A 185 -5.85 24.47 2.76
C GLU A 185 -6.04 23.89 1.35
N LEU A 186 -6.28 22.57 1.25
CA LEU A 186 -6.58 21.92 -0.02
C LEU A 186 -7.93 22.35 -0.60
N GLU A 187 -8.97 22.44 0.22
CA GLU A 187 -10.29 22.90 -0.24
C GLU A 187 -10.28 24.38 -0.61
N GLU A 188 -9.55 25.23 0.12
CA GLU A 188 -9.33 26.62 -0.25
C GLU A 188 -8.62 26.73 -1.61
N LEU A 189 -7.51 26.00 -1.78
CA LEU A 189 -6.78 25.96 -3.05
C LEU A 189 -7.69 25.52 -4.22
N ARG A 190 -8.52 24.51 -3.98
CA ARG A 190 -9.48 23.99 -4.96
C ARG A 190 -10.54 25.01 -5.31
N SER A 191 -11.13 25.66 -4.30
CA SER A 191 -12.17 26.68 -4.44
C SER A 191 -11.65 27.91 -5.18
N GLU A 192 -10.47 28.42 -4.80
CA GLU A 192 -9.86 29.57 -5.48
C GLU A 192 -9.50 29.27 -6.94
N CYS A 193 -9.03 28.05 -7.23
CA CYS A 193 -8.75 27.61 -8.60
C CYS A 193 -10.04 27.54 -9.43
N LYS A 194 -11.10 26.89 -8.91
CA LYS A 194 -12.40 26.76 -9.59
C LYS A 194 -13.13 28.09 -9.74
N GLY A 195 -12.96 29.00 -8.78
CA GLY A 195 -13.53 30.34 -8.82
C GLY A 195 -12.77 31.32 -9.71
N GLY A 196 -11.60 30.94 -10.23
CA GLY A 196 -10.76 31.82 -11.06
C GLY A 196 -9.99 32.89 -10.28
N ASN A 197 -10.05 32.86 -8.94
CA ASN A 197 -9.35 33.78 -8.05
C ASN A 197 -7.84 33.50 -8.01
N LEU A 198 -7.44 32.25 -8.24
CA LEU A 198 -6.04 31.83 -8.29
C LEU A 198 -5.59 31.52 -9.72
N LEU A 199 -4.54 32.22 -10.17
CA LEU A 199 -3.89 31.92 -11.45
C LEU A 199 -2.88 30.79 -11.30
N CYS A 200 -2.76 29.94 -12.32
CA CYS A 200 -1.85 28.78 -12.33
C CYS A 200 -0.39 29.14 -12.03
N GLY A 201 0.08 30.32 -12.50
CA GLY A 201 1.43 30.78 -12.22
C GLY A 201 1.70 31.02 -10.73
N HIS A 202 0.73 31.57 -9.99
CA HIS A 202 0.84 31.78 -8.54
C HIS A 202 0.73 30.45 -7.79
N CYS A 203 -0.24 29.60 -8.17
CA CYS A 203 -0.39 28.25 -7.63
C CYS A 203 0.91 27.43 -7.77
N LYS A 204 1.52 27.45 -8.96
CA LYS A 204 2.78 26.76 -9.23
C LYS A 204 3.93 27.30 -8.41
N LYS A 205 4.04 28.62 -8.23
CA LYS A 205 5.08 29.21 -7.38
C LYS A 205 4.95 28.74 -5.94
N ARG A 206 3.74 28.74 -5.38
CA ARG A 206 3.48 28.20 -4.02
C ARG A 206 3.89 26.72 -3.94
N ALA A 207 3.42 25.90 -4.87
CA ALA A 207 3.75 24.47 -4.90
C ALA A 207 5.26 24.21 -5.08
N ALA A 208 5.95 25.02 -5.89
CA ALA A 208 7.38 24.92 -6.12
C ALA A 208 8.17 25.21 -4.83
N GLU A 209 7.79 26.25 -4.07
CA GLU A 209 8.42 26.54 -2.79
C GLU A 209 8.20 25.42 -1.77
N LEU A 210 6.97 24.90 -1.66
CA LEU A 210 6.68 23.75 -0.78
C LEU A 210 7.50 22.51 -1.16
N ALA A 211 7.56 22.18 -2.45
CA ALA A 211 8.36 21.05 -2.94
C ALA A 211 9.87 21.25 -2.67
N GLY A 212 10.38 22.47 -2.87
CA GLY A 212 11.78 22.80 -2.60
C GLY A 212 12.12 22.68 -1.11
N ASN A 213 11.24 23.13 -0.22
CA ASN A 213 11.43 23.01 1.23
C ASN A 213 11.36 21.55 1.68
N PHE A 214 10.38 20.78 1.18
CA PHE A 214 10.29 19.35 1.44
C PHE A 214 11.58 18.61 1.09
N LEU A 215 12.16 18.90 -0.08
CA LEU A 215 13.40 18.24 -0.51
C LEU A 215 14.59 18.59 0.37
N LYS A 216 14.70 19.86 0.81
CA LYS A 216 15.77 20.27 1.74
C LYS A 216 15.66 19.48 3.05
N GLU A 217 14.48 19.51 3.67
CA GLU A 217 14.23 18.78 4.93
C GLU A 217 14.44 17.27 4.77
N PHE A 218 14.05 16.70 3.63
CA PHE A 218 14.29 15.29 3.33
C PHE A 218 15.79 14.98 3.22
N GLN A 219 16.54 15.78 2.46
CA GLN A 219 17.97 15.56 2.24
C GLN A 219 18.80 15.74 3.50
N GLU A 220 18.44 16.70 4.37
CA GLU A 220 19.01 16.84 5.71
C GLU A 220 18.82 15.56 6.53
N LYS A 221 17.60 15.00 6.55
CA LYS A 221 17.32 13.72 7.24
C LYS A 221 18.05 12.53 6.64
N VAL A 222 18.31 12.52 5.33
CA VAL A 222 19.12 11.47 4.70
C VAL A 222 20.55 11.53 5.24
N GLN A 223 21.16 12.71 5.33
CA GLN A 223 22.51 12.88 5.87
C GLN A 223 22.59 12.42 7.33
N GLU A 224 21.60 12.77 8.15
CA GLU A 224 21.51 12.28 9.53
C GLU A 224 21.35 10.75 9.62
N ALA A 225 20.65 10.15 8.65
CA ALA A 225 20.44 8.71 8.60
C ALA A 225 21.67 7.94 8.11
N GLU A 226 22.50 8.53 7.25
CA GLU A 226 23.74 7.92 6.73
C GLU A 226 24.69 7.51 7.86
N GLU A 227 24.80 8.33 8.91
CA GLU A 227 25.63 8.04 10.09
C GLU A 227 25.10 6.86 10.93
N ARG A 228 23.86 6.44 10.69
CA ARG A 228 23.14 5.42 11.48
C ARG A 228 22.80 4.17 10.68
N LEU A 229 23.27 4.04 9.44
CA LEU A 229 22.95 2.90 8.57
C LEU A 229 23.33 1.55 9.18
N ASP A 230 24.43 1.51 9.94
CA ASP A 230 24.89 0.31 10.64
C ASP A 230 23.87 -0.20 11.68
N GLU A 231 23.07 0.68 12.27
CA GLU A 231 22.00 0.31 13.21
C GLU A 231 20.90 -0.54 12.55
N TYR A 232 20.69 -0.35 11.24
CA TYR A 232 19.63 -1.00 10.48
C TYR A 232 20.07 -2.27 9.76
N ARG A 233 21.33 -2.69 9.92
CA ARG A 233 21.93 -3.85 9.21
C ARG A 233 21.75 -3.76 7.69
N ILE A 234 21.66 -2.54 7.15
CA ILE A 234 21.61 -2.29 5.71
C ILE A 234 23.06 -2.24 5.24
N VAL A 235 23.58 -3.37 4.75
CA VAL A 235 24.91 -3.40 4.14
C VAL A 235 24.81 -2.67 2.80
N MET A 236 25.43 -1.50 2.67
CA MET A 236 25.62 -0.86 1.37
C MET A 236 26.58 -1.73 0.55
N SER A 237 26.07 -2.34 -0.52
CA SER A 237 26.88 -3.03 -1.53
C SER A 237 27.42 -2.05 -2.57
#